data_AF-A0A8T5LBE4-F1
#
_entry.id   AF-A0A8T5LBE4-F1
#
_cell.length_a   1.000
_cell.length_b   1.000
_cell.length_c   1.000
_cell.angle_alpha   90.00
_cell.angle_beta   90.00
_cell.angle_gamma   90.00
#
_symmetry.space_group_name_H-M   'P 1'
#
loop_
_entity.id
_entity.type
_entity.pdbx_description
1 polymer ?
#
loop_
_entity_poly.entity_id
_entity_poly.type
_entity_poly.pdbx_seq_one_letter_code
_entity_poly.pdbx_strand_id
1 'polypeptide(L)'
;MERSMIEMKGLLLKLALILLIASPCHAFDNWNTEEKIAQGAAIGLTIIDWGQTLYISDHSEYYEKWNFLLSEHPSRSSVNLYFGLSIIGKTALVHILPRDYNLFGFNIKPRRIVQSTYIGISGYNVFNNARIGIKISF
;
A
#
# COMPACT_ATOMS: atom_id res chain seq x y z
N MET A 1 33.41 -31.68 -21.37
CA MET A 1 32.23 -31.18 -22.10
C MET A 1 31.05 -30.90 -21.17
N GLU A 2 30.79 -31.74 -20.17
CA GLU A 2 29.66 -31.55 -19.23
C GLU A 2 29.87 -30.38 -18.25
N ARG A 3 31.09 -30.21 -17.73
CA ARG A 3 31.46 -29.13 -16.79
C ARG A 3 31.31 -27.72 -17.40
N SER A 4 31.68 -27.55 -18.67
CA SER A 4 31.52 -26.27 -19.40
C SER A 4 30.05 -25.91 -19.64
N MET A 5 29.16 -26.90 -19.69
CA MET A 5 27.73 -26.69 -19.92
C MET A 5 27.00 -26.18 -18.67
N ILE A 6 27.44 -26.62 -17.49
CA ILE A 6 26.91 -26.18 -16.18
C ILE A 6 27.31 -24.71 -15.91
N GLU A 7 28.55 -24.34 -16.19
CA GLU A 7 29.04 -22.97 -16.01
C GLU A 7 28.32 -21.98 -16.95
N MET A 8 28.09 -22.38 -18.20
CA MET A 8 27.34 -21.57 -19.17
C MET A 8 25.89 -21.34 -18.76
N LYS A 9 25.20 -22.37 -18.23
CA LYS A 9 23.84 -22.22 -17.69
C LYS A 9 23.79 -21.28 -16.48
N GLY A 10 24.78 -21.38 -15.59
CA GLY A 10 24.89 -20.49 -14.43
C GLY A 10 25.14 -19.03 -14.84
N LEU A 11 25.96 -18.80 -15.86
CA LEU A 11 26.20 -17.46 -16.42
C LEU A 11 24.95 -16.88 -17.09
N LEU A 12 24.24 -17.68 -17.88
CA LEU A 12 22.99 -17.29 -18.53
C LEU A 12 21.90 -16.93 -17.52
N LEU A 13 21.76 -17.70 -16.43
CA LEU A 13 20.82 -17.41 -15.36
C LEU A 13 21.14 -16.08 -14.65
N LYS A 14 22.42 -15.82 -14.37
CA LYS A 14 22.87 -14.56 -13.76
C LYS A 14 22.61 -13.38 -14.69
N LEU A 15 22.90 -13.51 -15.98
CA LEU A 15 22.62 -12.48 -16.98
C LEU A 15 21.13 -12.21 -17.11
N ALA A 16 20.30 -13.26 -17.09
CA ALA A 16 18.83 -13.12 -17.11
C ALA A 16 18.32 -12.38 -15.86
N LEU A 17 18.86 -12.68 -14.67
CA LEU A 17 18.52 -11.94 -13.44
C LEU A 17 18.94 -10.47 -13.50
N ILE A 18 20.14 -10.18 -14.02
CA ILE A 18 20.62 -8.80 -14.17
C ILE A 18 19.76 -8.03 -15.17
N LEU A 19 19.37 -8.66 -16.29
CA LEU A 19 18.51 -8.04 -17.30
C LEU A 19 17.08 -7.80 -16.79
N LEU A 20 16.55 -8.66 -15.91
CA LEU A 20 15.28 -8.43 -15.23
C LEU A 20 15.33 -7.20 -14.32
N ILE A 21 16.43 -7.02 -13.58
CA ILE A 21 16.65 -5.86 -12.69
C ILE A 21 16.95 -4.58 -13.49
N ALA A 22 17.59 -4.70 -14.64
CA ALA A 22 17.94 -3.59 -15.54
C ALA A 22 16.77 -3.16 -16.47
N SER A 23 15.53 -3.51 -16.12
CA SER A 23 14.36 -3.00 -16.83
C SER A 23 14.37 -1.46 -16.82
N PRO A 24 14.07 -0.80 -17.95
CA PRO A 24 14.06 0.65 -18.00
C PRO A 24 13.00 1.18 -17.03
N CYS A 25 13.47 1.74 -15.91
CA CYS A 25 12.66 2.62 -15.08
C CYS A 25 12.44 3.91 -15.87
N HIS A 26 11.46 3.88 -16.78
CA HIS A 26 10.95 5.11 -17.34
C HIS A 26 10.34 5.88 -16.17
N ALA A 27 10.98 6.99 -15.80
CA ALA A 27 10.42 7.99 -14.90
C ALA A 27 9.22 8.67 -15.61
N PHE A 28 8.14 7.91 -15.78
CA PHE A 28 6.88 8.42 -16.31
C PHE A 28 6.09 8.99 -15.14
N ASP A 29 6.58 10.09 -14.57
CA ASP A 29 5.87 10.79 -13.52
C ASP A 29 4.75 11.63 -14.15
N ASN A 30 3.66 10.97 -14.53
CA ASN A 30 2.44 11.62 -15.01
C ASN A 30 1.55 12.14 -13.88
N TRP A 31 2.04 12.08 -12.63
CA TRP A 31 1.29 12.50 -11.48
C TRP A 31 1.33 14.02 -11.34
N ASN A 32 0.15 14.63 -11.28
CA ASN A 32 0.04 16.02 -10.92
C ASN A 32 0.24 16.22 -9.41
N THR A 33 0.41 17.47 -9.00
CA THR A 33 0.61 17.85 -7.60
C THR A 33 -0.51 17.37 -6.69
N GLU A 34 -1.77 17.41 -7.15
CA GLU A 34 -2.92 16.98 -6.35
C GLU A 34 -2.94 15.47 -6.08
N GLU A 35 -2.49 14.66 -7.04
CA GLU A 35 -2.35 13.20 -6.91
C GLU A 35 -1.24 12.84 -5.94
N LYS A 36 -0.11 13.59 -5.98
CA LYS A 36 1.00 13.44 -5.04
C LYS A 36 0.57 13.79 -3.62
N ILE A 37 -0.14 14.91 -3.45
CA ILE A 37 -0.68 15.32 -2.14
C ILE A 37 -1.67 14.29 -1.62
N ALA A 38 -2.60 13.82 -2.46
CA ALA A 38 -3.57 12.81 -2.06
C ALA A 38 -2.90 11.50 -1.64
N GLN A 39 -1.87 11.06 -2.36
CA GLN A 39 -1.11 9.87 -1.98
C GLN A 39 -0.35 10.07 -0.66
N GLY A 40 0.27 11.23 -0.47
CA GLY A 40 0.91 11.59 0.80
C GLY A 40 -0.07 11.54 1.96
N ALA A 41 -1.27 12.13 1.79
CA ALA A 41 -2.34 12.08 2.78
C ALA A 41 -2.82 10.65 3.06
N ALA A 42 -3.02 9.83 2.02
CA ALA A 42 -3.40 8.43 2.14
C ALA A 42 -2.36 7.62 2.93
N ILE A 43 -1.07 7.80 2.64
CA ILE A 43 0.03 7.14 3.36
C ILE A 43 0.08 7.63 4.81
N GLY A 44 -0.03 8.94 5.05
CA GLY A 44 -0.04 9.52 6.40
C GLY A 44 -1.18 8.96 7.26
N LEU A 45 -2.40 8.91 6.72
CA LEU A 45 -3.54 8.28 7.39
C LEU A 45 -3.30 6.79 7.65
N THR A 46 -2.68 6.08 6.71
CA THR A 46 -2.32 4.66 6.90
C THR A 46 -1.35 4.47 8.06
N ILE A 47 -0.35 5.36 8.20
CA ILE A 47 0.65 5.28 9.29
C ILE A 47 -0.01 5.58 10.64
N ILE A 48 -0.94 6.54 10.69
CA ILE A 48 -1.68 6.85 11.91
C ILE A 48 -2.57 5.66 12.31
N ASP A 49 -3.33 5.12 11.36
CA ASP A 49 -4.18 3.95 11.56
C ASP A 49 -3.35 2.74 12.04
N TRP A 50 -2.18 2.52 11.43
CA TRP A 50 -1.23 1.49 11.87
C TRP A 50 -0.86 1.66 13.35
N GLY A 51 -0.43 2.84 13.76
CA GLY A 51 -0.07 3.07 15.15
C GLY A 51 -1.26 2.94 16.12
N GLN A 52 -2.47 3.27 15.68
CA GLN A 52 -3.69 3.04 16.46
C GLN A 52 -4.02 1.56 16.57
N THR A 53 -3.92 0.78 15.49
CA THR A 53 -4.13 -0.67 15.53
C THR A 53 -3.08 -1.39 16.39
N LEU A 54 -1.83 -0.92 16.41
CA LEU A 54 -0.82 -1.41 17.35
C LEU A 54 -1.21 -1.13 18.80
N TYR A 55 -1.70 0.08 19.09
CA TYR A 55 -2.22 0.40 20.42
C TYR A 55 -3.36 -0.54 20.83
N ILE A 56 -4.33 -0.79 19.94
CA ILE A 56 -5.43 -1.75 20.16
C ILE A 56 -4.88 -3.16 20.43
N SER A 57 -3.86 -3.60 19.69
CA SER A 57 -3.26 -4.92 19.89
C SER A 57 -2.63 -5.10 21.28
N ASP A 58 -2.18 -4.00 21.90
CA ASP A 58 -1.60 -4.02 23.25
C ASP A 58 -2.67 -3.83 24.36
N HIS A 59 -3.92 -3.49 24.02
CA HIS A 59 -4.97 -3.09 24.96
C HIS A 59 -6.28 -3.86 24.69
N SER A 60 -6.48 -4.96 25.42
CA SER A 60 -7.60 -5.90 25.23
C SER A 60 -9.01 -5.30 25.37
N GLU A 61 -9.14 -4.13 25.98
CA GLU A 61 -10.40 -3.41 26.11
C GLU A 61 -10.90 -2.78 24.80
N TYR A 62 -10.01 -2.65 23.80
CA TYR A 62 -10.36 -2.19 22.45
C TYR A 62 -10.36 -3.37 21.47
N TYR A 63 -11.22 -3.30 20.46
CA TYR A 63 -11.27 -4.27 19.37
C TYR A 63 -11.48 -3.57 18.03
N GLU A 64 -10.93 -4.16 16.98
CA GLU A 64 -11.01 -3.60 15.63
C GLU A 64 -12.30 -4.05 14.94
N LYS A 65 -13.29 -3.17 14.84
CA LYS A 65 -14.63 -3.52 14.33
C LYS A 65 -14.70 -3.69 12.80
N TRP A 66 -13.79 -3.07 12.06
CA TRP A 66 -13.94 -2.88 10.60
C TRP A 66 -12.90 -3.59 9.74
N ASN A 67 -11.86 -4.18 10.35
CA ASN A 67 -10.75 -4.73 9.61
C ASN A 67 -10.92 -6.23 9.44
N PHE A 68 -11.62 -6.62 8.37
CA PHE A 68 -11.97 -8.02 8.10
C PHE A 68 -10.75 -8.96 8.00
N LEU A 69 -9.57 -8.42 7.68
CA LEU A 69 -8.34 -9.19 7.50
C LEU A 69 -7.54 -9.40 8.79
N LEU A 70 -7.79 -8.60 9.84
CA LEU A 70 -7.15 -8.77 11.13
C LEU A 70 -8.12 -9.45 12.10
N SER A 71 -7.58 -10.36 12.93
CA SER A 71 -8.34 -10.92 14.05
C SER A 71 -8.67 -9.83 15.07
N GLU A 72 -9.67 -10.04 15.94
CA GLU A 72 -10.09 -9.07 16.96
C GLU A 72 -8.93 -8.57 17.85
N HIS A 73 -7.99 -9.47 18.17
CA HIS A 73 -6.74 -9.16 18.87
C HIS A 73 -5.55 -9.61 18.01
N PRO A 74 -5.14 -8.83 17.01
CA PRO A 74 -4.07 -9.22 16.12
C PRO A 74 -2.73 -9.12 16.85
N SER A 75 -1.79 -10.02 16.53
CA SER A 75 -0.42 -9.87 17.01
C SER A 75 0.26 -8.67 16.34
N ARG A 76 1.24 -8.04 17.03
CA ARG A 76 2.01 -6.91 16.45
C ARG A 76 2.64 -7.24 15.10
N SER A 77 3.13 -8.47 14.92
CA SER A 77 3.72 -8.91 13.65
C SER A 77 2.68 -8.99 12.53
N SER A 78 1.47 -9.49 12.82
CA SER A 78 0.35 -9.48 11.88
C SER A 78 -0.07 -8.07 11.49
N VAL A 79 -0.15 -7.14 12.46
CA VAL A 79 -0.45 -5.72 12.21
C VAL A 79 0.62 -5.10 11.30
N ASN A 80 1.90 -5.28 11.63
CA ASN A 80 3.01 -4.73 10.84
C ASN A 80 3.02 -5.25 9.41
N LEU A 81 2.82 -6.56 9.22
CA LEU A 81 2.75 -7.18 7.91
C LEU A 81 1.57 -6.64 7.11
N TYR A 82 0.39 -6.56 7.72
CA TYR A 82 -0.83 -6.06 7.08
C TYR A 82 -0.66 -4.62 6.60
N PHE A 83 -0.22 -3.70 7.46
CA PHE A 83 -0.08 -2.29 7.08
C PHE A 83 1.06 -2.06 6.10
N GLY A 84 2.19 -2.78 6.25
CA GLY A 84 3.30 -2.76 5.29
C GLY A 84 2.86 -3.18 3.89
N LEU A 85 2.18 -4.33 3.78
CA LEU A 85 1.62 -4.81 2.52
C LEU A 85 0.53 -3.88 1.98
N SER A 86 -0.27 -3.29 2.86
CA SER A 86 -1.33 -2.35 2.47
C SER A 86 -0.74 -1.10 1.81
N ILE A 87 0.33 -0.50 2.37
CA ILE A 87 0.98 0.67 1.77
C ILE A 87 1.51 0.34 0.37
N ILE A 88 2.21 -0.79 0.23
CA ILE A 88 2.77 -1.26 -1.05
C ILE A 88 1.64 -1.51 -2.04
N GLY A 89 0.64 -2.31 -1.66
CA GLY A 89 -0.48 -2.69 -2.51
C GLY A 89 -1.30 -1.49 -2.98
N LYS A 90 -1.61 -0.55 -2.08
CA LYS A 90 -2.33 0.70 -2.44
C LYS A 90 -1.50 1.57 -3.37
N THR A 91 -0.21 1.73 -3.10
CA THR A 91 0.68 2.53 -3.97
C THR A 91 0.77 1.92 -5.36
N ALA A 92 0.93 0.60 -5.45
CA ALA A 92 0.93 -0.13 -6.72
C ALA A 92 -0.40 0.03 -7.45
N LEU A 93 -1.53 -0.14 -6.76
CA LEU A 93 -2.87 0.02 -7.34
C LEU A 93 -3.05 1.42 -7.95
N VAL A 94 -2.73 2.48 -7.19
CA VAL A 94 -2.85 3.87 -7.67
C VAL A 94 -1.93 4.12 -8.87
N HIS A 95 -0.75 3.50 -8.89
CA HIS A 95 0.20 3.64 -10.00
C HIS A 95 -0.29 2.98 -11.29
N ILE A 96 -0.95 1.82 -11.18
CA ILE A 96 -1.50 1.07 -12.32
C ILE A 96 -2.77 1.73 -12.86
N LEU A 97 -3.56 2.39 -12.01
CA LEU A 97 -4.82 3.01 -12.42
C LEU A 97 -4.60 4.18 -13.40
N PRO A 98 -5.39 4.25 -14.48
CA PRO A 98 -5.32 5.36 -15.42
C PRO A 98 -5.79 6.65 -14.73
N ARG A 99 -5.15 7.77 -15.10
CA ARG A 99 -5.50 9.10 -14.61
C ARG A 99 -6.84 9.56 -15.17
N ASP A 100 -7.02 9.40 -16.48
CA ASP A 100 -8.23 9.73 -17.22
C ASP A 100 -8.67 8.49 -18.00
N TYR A 101 -9.95 8.16 -17.96
CA TYR A 101 -10.54 7.05 -18.71
C TYR A 101 -11.90 7.49 -19.25
N ASN A 102 -12.13 7.33 -20.54
CA ASN A 102 -13.39 7.69 -21.18
C ASN A 102 -14.27 6.44 -21.33
N LEU A 103 -15.41 6.42 -20.63
CA LEU A 103 -16.36 5.32 -20.65
C LEU A 103 -17.72 5.83 -21.13
N PHE A 104 -18.19 5.38 -22.29
CA PHE A 104 -19.48 5.81 -22.89
C PHE A 104 -19.65 7.34 -23.02
N GLY A 105 -18.58 8.07 -23.29
CA GLY A 105 -18.59 9.54 -23.37
C GLY A 105 -18.43 10.26 -22.03
N PHE A 106 -18.35 9.53 -20.91
CA PHE A 106 -18.03 10.09 -19.60
C PHE A 106 -16.53 10.00 -19.32
N ASN A 107 -15.90 11.12 -18.98
CA ASN A 107 -14.53 11.14 -18.49
C ASN A 107 -14.53 10.82 -16.99
N ILE A 108 -14.07 9.61 -16.65
CA ILE A 108 -13.86 9.20 -15.26
C ILE A 108 -12.38 9.30 -14.91
N LYS A 109 -12.10 9.51 -13.61
CA LYS A 109 -10.75 9.61 -13.05
C LYS A 109 -10.52 8.53 -12.00
N PRO A 110 -10.32 7.26 -12.41
CA PRO A 110 -10.30 6.12 -11.49
C PRO A 110 -9.30 6.28 -10.36
N ARG A 111 -8.09 6.74 -10.68
CA ARG A 111 -7.04 6.99 -9.69
C ARG A 111 -7.49 7.95 -8.59
N ARG A 112 -8.09 9.08 -8.98
CA ARG A 112 -8.57 10.11 -8.04
C ARG A 112 -9.70 9.57 -7.17
N ILE A 113 -10.64 8.84 -7.77
CA ILE A 113 -11.75 8.21 -7.05
C ILE A 113 -11.20 7.30 -5.95
N VAL A 114 -10.29 6.38 -6.30
CA VAL A 114 -9.70 5.43 -5.34
C VAL A 114 -8.95 6.16 -4.21
N GLN A 115 -8.12 7.15 -4.54
CA GLN A 115 -7.42 7.94 -3.52
C GLN A 115 -8.38 8.68 -2.59
N SER A 116 -9.38 9.38 -3.14
CA SER A 116 -10.35 10.13 -2.34
C SER A 116 -11.23 9.23 -1.47
N THR A 117 -11.70 8.10 -2.00
CA THR A 117 -12.45 7.11 -1.22
C THR A 117 -11.60 6.56 -0.08
N TYR A 118 -10.34 6.20 -0.34
CA TYR A 118 -9.45 5.69 0.68
C TYR A 118 -9.17 6.71 1.79
N ILE A 119 -8.90 7.97 1.42
CA ILE A 119 -8.70 9.08 2.36
C ILE A 119 -9.95 9.28 3.23
N GLY A 120 -11.14 9.25 2.62
CA GLY A 120 -12.40 9.42 3.35
C GLY A 120 -12.62 8.33 4.40
N ILE A 121 -12.49 7.05 3.99
CA ILE A 121 -12.67 5.91 4.89
C ILE A 121 -11.60 5.90 6.00
N SER A 122 -10.33 6.06 5.63
CA SER A 122 -9.22 6.03 6.61
C SER A 122 -9.27 7.23 7.55
N GLY A 123 -9.63 8.41 7.05
CA GLY A 123 -9.83 9.60 7.86
C GLY A 123 -10.96 9.42 8.87
N TYR A 124 -12.07 8.80 8.46
CA TYR A 124 -13.16 8.45 9.37
C TYR A 124 -12.70 7.47 10.46
N ASN A 125 -11.97 6.40 10.09
CA ASN A 125 -11.47 5.40 11.05
C ASN A 125 -10.50 6.03 12.06
N VAL A 126 -9.50 6.76 11.57
CA VAL A 126 -8.51 7.44 12.40
C VAL A 126 -9.17 8.41 13.37
N PHE A 127 -10.11 9.21 12.88
CA PHE A 127 -10.84 10.17 13.69
C PHE A 127 -11.73 9.48 14.72
N ASN A 128 -12.45 8.41 14.34
CA ASN A 128 -13.29 7.66 15.25
C ASN A 128 -12.45 7.01 16.37
N ASN A 129 -11.31 6.40 16.02
CA ASN A 129 -10.36 5.83 16.98
C ASN A 129 -9.85 6.89 17.97
N ALA A 130 -9.43 8.05 17.46
CA ALA A 130 -8.98 9.15 18.30
C ALA A 130 -10.11 9.66 19.22
N ARG A 131 -11.35 9.72 18.74
CA ARG A 131 -12.52 10.15 19.52
C ARG A 131 -12.84 9.21 20.69
N ILE A 132 -12.60 7.91 20.55
CA ILE A 132 -12.80 6.92 21.62
C ILE A 132 -11.56 6.72 22.50
N GLY A 133 -10.53 7.55 22.34
CA GLY A 133 -9.35 7.57 23.21
C GLY A 133 -8.20 6.66 22.77
N ILE A 134 -8.30 6.01 21.61
CA ILE A 134 -7.22 5.20 21.06
C ILE A 134 -6.06 6.12 20.65
N LYS A 135 -4.88 5.82 21.20
CA LYS A 135 -3.65 6.57 20.95
C LYS A 135 -2.84 5.91 19.84
N ILE A 136 -1.83 6.62 19.36
CA ILE A 136 -0.84 6.10 18.42
C ILE A 136 0.30 5.48 19.24
N SER A 137 0.67 4.23 18.93
CA SER A 137 1.78 3.48 19.53
C SER A 137 2.61 2.79 18.44
N PHE A 138 3.95 2.75 18.56
CA PHE A 138 4.86 2.11 17.61
C PHE A 138 5.85 1.19 18.32
#